data_AF-A0A373NAV0-F1
#
_entry.id   AF-A0A373NAV0-F1
#
_cell.length_a   1.000
_cell.length_b   1.000
_cell.length_c   1.000
_cell.angle_alpha   90.00
_cell.angle_beta   90.00
_cell.angle_gamma   90.00
#
_symmetry.space_group_name_H-M   'P 1'
#
loop_
_entity.id
_entity.type
_entity.pdbx_description
1 polymer ?
#
loop_
_entity_poly.entity_id
_entity_poly.type
_entity_poly.pdbx_seq_one_letter_code
_entity_poly.pdbx_strand_id
1 'polypeptide(L)'
;MVLKVFYREENEAELKEILEEKHIDKNGMPLDRSCDLLMKKTDLERSQYKMVKSEACYDFLLGTLYPRAAEIAKIQGGDLTLTLEEEKHTGKLEYSGNFLISTCGDTLLTDFLISAMTMADQYTFEGKDSLVHLEFFFESCNLTKMKDYSKEIETLRQKICQLNQD
;
A
#
# COMPACT_ATOMS: atom_id res chain seq x y z
N MET A 1 -21.81 0.10 27.27
CA MET A 1 -20.78 -0.94 27.38
C MET A 1 -19.83 -0.76 26.20
N VAL A 2 -18.58 -0.41 26.44
CA VAL A 2 -17.58 -0.20 25.38
C VAL A 2 -16.56 -1.32 25.53
N LEU A 3 -16.54 -2.24 24.56
CA LEU A 3 -15.52 -3.28 24.46
C LEU A 3 -14.39 -2.70 23.62
N LYS A 4 -13.25 -2.42 24.25
CA LYS A 4 -11.98 -2.10 23.57
C LYS A 4 -11.08 -3.32 23.67
N VAL A 5 -10.53 -3.74 22.54
CA VAL A 5 -9.47 -4.77 22.47
C VAL A 5 -8.21 -4.08 22.00
N PHE A 6 -7.13 -4.22 22.76
CA PHE A 6 -5.84 -3.58 22.53
C PHE A 6 -4.83 -4.60 21.97
N TYR A 7 -4.90 -4.87 20.67
CA TYR A 7 -3.98 -5.79 19.98
C TYR A 7 -2.53 -5.26 19.85
N ARG A 8 -2.26 -4.02 20.29
CA ARG A 8 -0.94 -3.39 20.14
C ARG A 8 0.08 -3.94 21.14
N GLU A 9 -0.34 -4.20 22.38
CA GLU A 9 0.57 -4.67 23.44
C GLU A 9 0.98 -6.14 23.22
N GLU A 10 0.08 -6.98 22.70
CA GLU A 10 0.38 -8.36 22.29
C GLU A 10 1.36 -8.38 21.10
N ASN A 11 1.14 -7.54 20.08
CA ASN A 11 2.06 -7.44 18.95
C ASN A 11 3.44 -6.89 19.34
N GLU A 12 3.52 -5.92 20.27
CA GLU A 12 4.81 -5.38 20.74
C GLU A 12 5.60 -6.42 21.55
N ALA A 13 4.92 -7.27 22.33
CA ALA A 13 5.56 -8.37 23.05
C ALA A 13 6.08 -9.46 22.09
N GLU A 14 5.27 -9.87 21.11
CA GLU A 14 5.68 -10.84 20.08
C GLU A 14 6.85 -10.31 19.23
N LEU A 15 6.82 -9.03 18.83
CA LEU A 15 7.90 -8.40 18.07
C LEU A 15 9.19 -8.31 18.90
N LYS A 16 9.07 -8.07 20.20
CA LYS A 16 10.22 -8.00 21.12
C LYS A 16 10.81 -9.38 21.40
N GLU A 17 9.98 -10.42 21.50
CA GLU A 17 10.42 -11.82 21.61
C GLU A 17 11.15 -12.28 20.34
N ILE A 18 10.65 -11.91 19.15
CA ILE A 18 11.34 -12.19 17.86
C ILE A 18 12.69 -11.45 17.75
N LEU A 19 12.78 -10.23 18.30
CA LEU A 19 14.02 -9.45 18.32
C LEU A 19 15.00 -9.90 19.41
N GLU A 20 14.52 -10.50 20.50
CA GLU A 20 15.31 -11.03 21.62
C GLU A 20 15.70 -12.52 21.42
N GLU A 21 15.03 -13.27 20.54
CA GLU A 21 15.42 -14.64 20.16
C GLU A 21 16.69 -14.67 19.28
N LYS A 22 17.80 -14.73 20.02
CA LYS A 22 19.14 -15.25 19.71
C LYS A 22 20.12 -14.31 19.01
N HIS A 23 20.89 -13.65 19.87
CA HIS A 23 22.34 -13.66 19.73
C HIS A 23 22.91 -15.07 20.05
N ILE A 24 23.80 -15.55 19.17
CA ILE A 24 24.75 -16.67 19.32
C ILE A 24 24.29 -18.03 18.73
N ASP A 25 24.93 -18.42 17.61
CA ASP A 25 25.03 -19.83 17.21
C ASP A 25 25.92 -20.59 18.20
N LYS A 26 25.63 -21.87 18.43
CA LYS A 26 26.34 -22.70 19.43
C LYS A 26 27.74 -23.15 19.01
N ASN A 27 28.25 -22.70 17.87
CA ASN A 27 29.37 -23.32 17.17
C ASN A 27 30.56 -22.39 16.87
N GLY A 28 30.51 -21.11 17.22
CA GLY A 28 31.68 -20.24 17.13
C GLY A 28 32.15 -19.98 15.68
N MET A 29 31.22 -20.02 14.72
CA MET A 29 31.46 -19.55 13.35
C MET A 29 31.10 -18.06 13.23
N PRO A 30 31.73 -17.28 12.32
CA PRO A 30 31.50 -15.85 12.26
C PRO A 30 30.07 -15.58 11.76
N LEU A 31 29.27 -14.93 12.62
CA LEU A 31 27.92 -14.41 12.35
C LEU A 31 27.81 -13.68 10.99
N ASP A 32 28.93 -13.07 10.58
CA ASP A 32 29.17 -12.34 9.34
C ASP A 32 28.70 -13.10 8.08
N ARG A 33 29.06 -14.39 7.96
CA ARG A 33 28.80 -15.15 6.71
C ARG A 33 27.34 -15.57 6.56
N SER A 34 26.62 -15.83 7.66
CA SER A 34 25.19 -16.14 7.62
C SER A 34 24.36 -14.88 7.35
N CYS A 35 24.72 -13.77 8.00
CA CYS A 35 24.14 -12.46 7.72
C CYS A 35 24.35 -12.02 6.27
N ASP A 36 25.55 -12.20 5.70
CA ASP A 36 25.85 -11.88 4.30
C ASP A 36 24.96 -12.65 3.31
N LEU A 37 24.74 -13.94 3.55
CA LEU A 37 23.91 -14.77 2.68
C LEU A 37 22.43 -14.40 2.76
N LEU A 38 21.94 -14.05 3.96
CA LEU A 38 20.57 -13.55 4.15
C LEU A 38 20.37 -12.18 3.49
N MET A 39 21.34 -11.28 3.62
CA MET A 39 21.33 -9.98 2.96
C MET A 39 21.28 -10.15 1.45
N LYS A 40 22.19 -10.97 0.89
CA LYS A 40 22.25 -11.25 -0.54
C LYS A 40 20.98 -11.90 -1.08
N LYS A 41 20.36 -12.81 -0.32
CA LYS A 41 19.07 -13.42 -0.67
C LYS A 41 17.97 -12.35 -0.74
N THR A 42 17.89 -11.48 0.27
CA THR A 42 16.89 -10.41 0.35
C THR A 42 17.07 -9.40 -0.80
N ASP A 43 18.32 -9.05 -1.11
CA ASP A 43 18.65 -8.16 -2.23
C ASP A 43 18.27 -8.77 -3.59
N LEU A 44 18.50 -10.08 -3.77
CA LEU A 44 18.06 -10.79 -4.97
C LEU A 44 16.52 -10.88 -5.03
N GLU A 45 15.86 -11.17 -3.93
CA GLU A 45 14.39 -11.20 -3.86
C GLU A 45 13.80 -9.82 -4.22
N ARG A 46 14.38 -8.72 -3.75
CA ARG A 46 13.96 -7.35 -4.10
C ARG A 46 14.31 -6.96 -5.54
N SER A 47 15.54 -7.22 -5.99
CA SER A 47 16.03 -6.80 -7.31
C SER A 47 15.37 -7.52 -8.49
N GLN A 48 14.67 -8.64 -8.25
CA GLN A 48 13.81 -9.26 -9.28
C GLN A 48 12.65 -8.38 -9.69
N TYR A 49 12.23 -7.46 -8.82
CA TYR A 49 11.02 -6.67 -9.03
C TYR A 49 11.35 -5.18 -9.15
N LYS A 50 10.55 -4.49 -9.94
CA LYS A 50 10.58 -3.04 -10.05
C LYS A 50 9.14 -2.53 -9.98
N MET A 51 8.94 -1.43 -9.28
CA MET A 51 7.71 -0.65 -9.38
C MET A 51 7.67 -0.01 -10.76
N VAL A 52 6.67 -0.35 -11.55
CA VAL A 52 6.46 0.18 -12.90
C VAL A 52 5.12 0.90 -12.91
N LYS A 53 5.07 2.07 -13.57
CA LYS A 53 3.83 2.81 -13.79
C LYS A 53 2.71 1.89 -14.30
N SER A 54 1.57 1.91 -13.63
CA SER A 54 0.34 1.25 -14.06
C SER A 54 -0.44 2.20 -14.95
N GLU A 55 -0.28 2.07 -16.28
CA GLU A 55 -1.04 2.89 -17.24
C GLU A 55 -2.55 2.76 -17.03
N ALA A 56 -3.04 1.53 -16.76
CA ALA A 56 -4.44 1.28 -16.47
C ALA A 56 -4.97 2.06 -15.25
N CYS A 57 -4.16 2.22 -14.21
CA CYS A 57 -4.54 3.01 -13.03
C CYS A 57 -4.66 4.50 -13.39
N TYR A 58 -3.69 5.04 -14.13
CA TYR A 58 -3.73 6.42 -14.62
C TYR A 58 -4.91 6.69 -15.55
N ASP A 59 -5.16 5.78 -16.51
CA ASP A 59 -6.26 5.88 -17.46
C ASP A 59 -7.62 5.83 -16.76
N PHE A 60 -7.75 4.96 -15.74
CA PHE A 60 -8.96 4.92 -14.93
C PHE A 60 -9.15 6.21 -14.11
N LEU A 61 -8.08 6.69 -13.47
CA LEU A 61 -8.12 7.89 -12.65
C LEU A 61 -8.50 9.13 -13.47
N LEU A 62 -7.84 9.35 -14.61
CA LEU A 62 -8.04 10.52 -15.47
C LEU A 62 -9.27 10.39 -16.38
N GLY A 63 -9.55 9.19 -16.89
CA GLY A 63 -10.62 8.96 -17.84
C GLY A 63 -11.98 8.66 -17.20
N THR A 64 -12.01 8.17 -15.96
CA THR A 64 -13.25 7.76 -15.28
C THR A 64 -13.45 8.46 -13.95
N LEU A 65 -12.50 8.33 -13.03
CA LEU A 65 -12.71 8.74 -11.64
C LEU A 65 -12.80 10.26 -11.48
N TYR A 66 -11.83 10.98 -12.03
CA TYR A 66 -11.76 12.44 -11.95
C TYR A 66 -12.93 13.14 -12.65
N PRO A 67 -13.34 12.77 -13.89
CA PRO A 67 -14.52 13.36 -14.53
C PRO A 67 -15.81 13.18 -13.73
N ARG A 68 -16.04 11.99 -13.14
CA ARG A 68 -17.21 11.74 -12.29
C ARG A 68 -17.18 12.59 -11.02
N ALA A 69 -16.02 12.68 -10.38
CA ALA A 69 -15.84 13.53 -9.21
C ALA A 69 -16.07 15.02 -9.54
N ALA A 70 -15.62 15.47 -10.72
CA ALA A 70 -15.80 16.85 -11.16
C ALA A 70 -17.28 17.16 -11.46
N GLU A 71 -18.01 16.19 -12.01
CA GLU A 71 -19.46 16.30 -12.20
C GLU A 71 -20.21 16.40 -10.87
N ILE A 72 -19.87 15.55 -9.89
CA ILE A 72 -20.43 15.63 -8.53
C ILE A 72 -20.13 16.98 -7.90
N ALA A 73 -18.88 17.46 -7.99
CA ALA A 73 -18.48 18.76 -7.45
C ALA A 73 -19.24 19.92 -8.10
N LYS A 74 -19.46 19.86 -9.41
CA LYS A 74 -20.27 20.84 -10.14
C LYS A 74 -21.74 20.83 -9.72
N ILE A 75 -22.34 19.65 -9.52
CA ILE A 75 -23.75 19.51 -9.16
C ILE A 75 -23.99 19.92 -7.70
N GLN A 76 -23.12 19.49 -6.80
CA GLN A 76 -23.34 19.58 -5.35
C GLN A 76 -22.62 20.75 -4.70
N GLY A 77 -21.79 21.49 -5.46
CA GLY A 77 -21.08 22.66 -4.97
C GLY A 77 -19.91 22.26 -4.08
N GLY A 78 -18.85 21.76 -4.70
CA GLY A 78 -17.57 21.46 -4.05
C GLY A 78 -16.37 21.79 -4.92
N ASP A 79 -15.21 21.79 -4.30
CA ASP A 79 -13.90 21.91 -4.91
C ASP A 79 -13.28 20.53 -5.08
N LEU A 80 -12.62 20.32 -6.22
CA LEU A 80 -11.95 19.07 -6.53
C LEU A 80 -10.51 19.34 -6.96
N THR A 81 -9.58 18.64 -6.32
CA THR A 81 -8.16 18.67 -6.67
C THR A 81 -7.69 17.25 -6.99
N LEU A 82 -6.98 17.10 -8.11
CA LEU A 82 -6.24 15.88 -8.42
C LEU A 82 -4.76 16.22 -8.50
N THR A 83 -3.97 15.62 -7.61
CA THR A 83 -2.51 15.74 -7.58
C THR A 83 -1.90 14.45 -8.09
N LEU A 84 -1.04 14.55 -9.11
CA LEU A 84 -0.28 13.42 -9.65
C LEU A 84 1.21 13.65 -9.42
N GLU A 85 1.86 12.71 -8.76
CA GLU A 85 3.30 12.68 -8.57
C GLU A 85 3.90 11.68 -9.57
N GLU A 86 4.39 12.18 -10.70
CA GLU A 86 4.85 11.34 -11.80
C GLU A 86 6.08 10.48 -11.43
N GLU A 87 6.98 10.99 -10.59
CA GLU A 87 8.21 10.28 -10.20
C GLU A 87 7.92 9.09 -9.28
N LYS A 88 6.97 9.26 -8.35
CA LYS A 88 6.56 8.21 -7.41
C LYS A 88 5.45 7.34 -7.96
N HIS A 89 4.88 7.73 -9.10
CA HIS A 89 3.66 7.17 -9.67
C HIS A 89 2.57 7.07 -8.60
N THR A 90 2.27 8.18 -7.94
CA THR A 90 1.18 8.26 -6.95
C THR A 90 0.17 9.32 -7.34
N GLY A 91 -1.09 9.12 -6.96
CA GLY A 91 -2.17 10.07 -7.18
C GLY A 91 -2.90 10.38 -5.87
N LYS A 92 -3.38 11.62 -5.72
CA LYS A 92 -4.27 12.03 -4.64
C LYS A 92 -5.47 12.77 -5.22
N LEU A 93 -6.67 12.25 -5.00
CA LEU A 93 -7.92 12.90 -5.36
C LEU A 93 -8.56 13.46 -4.09
N GLU A 94 -8.84 14.75 -4.08
CA GLU A 94 -9.38 15.48 -2.93
C GLU A 94 -10.67 16.18 -3.32
N TYR A 95 -11.73 15.95 -2.54
CA TYR A 95 -12.99 16.66 -2.65
C TYR A 95 -13.26 17.43 -1.36
N SER A 96 -13.65 18.69 -1.47
CA SER A 96 -14.07 19.52 -0.33
C SER A 96 -15.34 20.25 -0.69
N GLY A 97 -16.40 20.12 0.10
CA GLY A 97 -17.65 20.81 -0.22
C GLY A 97 -18.71 20.62 0.83
N ASN A 98 -19.93 21.05 0.53
CA ASN A 98 -21.07 20.72 1.38
C ASN A 98 -21.38 19.21 1.35
N PHE A 99 -22.22 18.75 2.28
CA PHE A 99 -22.70 17.37 2.36
C PHE A 99 -23.02 16.77 0.99
N LEU A 100 -22.54 15.55 0.78
CA LEU A 100 -22.86 14.79 -0.42
C LEU A 100 -24.27 14.23 -0.32
N ILE A 101 -25.13 14.62 -1.24
CA ILE A 101 -26.54 14.21 -1.27
C ILE A 101 -26.70 13.14 -2.34
N SER A 102 -27.22 11.98 -1.95
CA SER A 102 -27.70 10.96 -2.88
C SER A 102 -29.20 11.16 -3.11
N THR A 103 -29.63 11.18 -4.36
CA THR A 103 -31.05 11.27 -4.73
C THR A 103 -31.54 9.91 -5.24
N CYS A 104 -32.79 9.56 -4.93
CA CYS A 104 -33.35 8.27 -5.32
C CYS A 104 -33.39 8.14 -6.86
N GLY A 105 -32.71 7.14 -7.41
CA GLY A 105 -32.61 6.90 -8.85
C GLY A 105 -31.34 7.44 -9.51
N ASP A 106 -30.54 8.26 -8.81
CA ASP A 106 -29.21 8.70 -9.26
C ASP A 106 -28.12 7.87 -8.57
N THR A 107 -27.38 7.10 -9.37
CA THR A 107 -26.29 6.26 -8.87
C THR A 107 -24.93 6.94 -8.99
N LEU A 108 -24.81 8.15 -9.57
CA LEU A 108 -23.52 8.78 -9.88
C LEU A 108 -22.60 8.87 -8.66
N LEU A 109 -23.13 9.40 -7.54
CA LEU A 109 -22.38 9.53 -6.29
C LEU A 109 -21.97 8.17 -5.73
N THR A 110 -22.89 7.20 -5.72
CA THR A 110 -22.65 5.86 -5.18
C THR A 110 -21.62 5.11 -6.03
N ASP A 111 -21.76 5.15 -7.36
CA ASP A 111 -20.84 4.53 -8.32
C ASP A 111 -19.45 5.16 -8.24
N PHE A 112 -19.38 6.48 -8.05
CA PHE A 112 -18.12 7.17 -7.80
C PHE A 112 -17.46 6.67 -6.50
N LEU A 113 -18.19 6.68 -5.38
CA LEU A 113 -17.65 6.27 -4.08
C LEU A 113 -17.19 4.81 -4.10
N ILE A 114 -18.00 3.90 -4.67
CA ILE A 114 -17.63 2.48 -4.84
C ILE A 114 -16.35 2.35 -5.67
N SER A 115 -16.28 3.05 -6.80
CA SER A 115 -15.12 3.02 -7.69
C SER A 115 -13.86 3.55 -6.99
N ALA A 116 -13.97 4.68 -6.30
CA ALA A 116 -12.87 5.33 -5.61
C ALA A 116 -12.34 4.44 -4.47
N MET A 117 -13.23 3.92 -3.62
CA MET A 117 -12.84 3.07 -2.49
C MET A 117 -12.31 1.69 -2.91
N THR A 118 -12.75 1.17 -4.06
CA THR A 118 -12.24 -0.11 -4.58
C THR A 118 -10.82 0.04 -5.14
N MET A 119 -10.50 1.20 -5.70
CA MET A 119 -9.24 1.43 -6.41
C MET A 119 -8.19 2.16 -5.57
N ALA A 120 -8.60 2.90 -4.55
CA ALA A 120 -7.68 3.63 -3.69
C ALA A 120 -7.00 2.70 -2.68
N ASP A 121 -5.70 2.86 -2.52
CA ASP A 121 -4.92 2.14 -1.50
C ASP A 121 -5.22 2.68 -0.09
N GLN A 122 -5.53 3.98 0.01
CA GLN A 122 -5.90 4.64 1.25
C GLN A 122 -6.96 5.71 0.98
N TYR A 123 -7.83 5.94 1.96
CA TYR A 123 -8.83 7.00 1.88
C TYR A 123 -9.19 7.55 3.24
N THR A 124 -9.60 8.81 3.27
CA THR A 124 -10.06 9.51 4.47
C THR A 124 -11.41 10.18 4.19
N PHE A 125 -12.25 10.18 5.23
CA PHE A 125 -13.57 10.81 5.21
C PHE A 125 -13.68 11.67 6.45
N GLU A 126 -13.70 12.98 6.26
CA GLU A 126 -13.88 13.93 7.35
C GLU A 126 -15.15 14.74 7.11
N GLY A 127 -15.94 14.90 8.16
CA GLY A 127 -17.17 15.68 8.15
C GLY A 127 -17.22 16.59 9.36
N LYS A 128 -17.45 17.87 9.14
CA LYS A 128 -17.69 18.84 10.23
C LYS A 128 -18.79 19.82 9.84
N ASP A 129 -19.77 19.95 10.73
CA ASP A 129 -20.97 20.76 10.54
C ASP A 129 -21.71 20.35 9.27
N SER A 130 -21.50 21.05 8.16
CA SER A 130 -22.05 20.72 6.83
C SER A 130 -21.01 20.51 5.74
N LEU A 131 -19.73 20.57 6.09
CA LEU A 131 -18.63 20.38 5.17
C LEU A 131 -18.14 18.94 5.22
N VAL A 132 -17.84 18.39 4.06
CA VAL A 132 -17.19 17.10 3.91
C VAL A 132 -15.89 17.30 3.17
N HIS A 133 -14.89 16.54 3.61
CA HIS A 133 -13.60 16.43 2.98
C HIS A 133 -13.31 14.95 2.72
N LEU A 134 -13.09 14.61 1.47
CA LEU A 134 -12.76 13.25 1.04
C LEU A 134 -11.38 13.26 0.43
N GLU A 135 -10.53 12.32 0.82
CA GLU A 135 -9.26 12.08 0.16
C GLU A 135 -9.17 10.62 -0.26
N PHE A 136 -8.66 10.39 -1.47
CA PHE A 136 -8.35 9.07 -1.99
C PHE A 136 -6.91 9.09 -2.50
N PHE A 137 -6.10 8.14 -2.03
CA PHE A 137 -4.71 7.97 -2.42
C PHE A 137 -4.53 6.70 -3.26
N PHE A 138 -3.74 6.82 -4.31
CA PHE A 138 -3.51 5.78 -5.30
C PHE A 138 -2.01 5.58 -5.50
N GLU A 139 -1.50 4.38 -5.24
CA GLU A 139 -0.20 3.90 -5.70
C GLU A 139 -0.37 3.33 -7.11
N SER A 140 -0.16 4.16 -8.11
CA SER A 140 -0.25 3.76 -9.53
C SER A 140 1.00 3.01 -10.02
N CYS A 141 1.55 2.14 -9.18
CA CYS A 141 2.68 1.25 -9.46
C CYS A 141 2.24 -0.21 -9.47
N ASN A 142 2.64 -0.97 -10.48
CA ASN A 142 2.62 -2.43 -10.45
C ASN A 142 4.00 -2.96 -10.09
N LEU A 143 4.06 -3.86 -9.11
CA LEU A 143 5.28 -4.62 -8.84
C LEU A 143 5.48 -5.64 -9.97
N THR A 144 6.37 -5.32 -10.90
CA THR A 144 6.61 -6.16 -12.08
C THR A 144 7.91 -6.93 -11.92
N LYS A 145 7.87 -8.25 -12.17
CA LYS A 145 9.06 -9.09 -12.20
C LYS A 145 9.87 -8.76 -13.46
N MET A 146 11.04 -8.15 -13.28
CA MET A 146 11.93 -7.73 -14.35
C MET A 146 12.98 -8.79 -14.71
N LYS A 147 13.39 -9.58 -13.72
CA LYS A 147 14.40 -10.64 -13.86
C LYS A 147 14.02 -11.85 -13.01
N ASP A 148 14.46 -13.03 -13.43
CA ASP A 148 14.24 -14.27 -12.71
C ASP A 148 15.53 -14.75 -12.03
N TYR A 149 15.61 -14.55 -10.72
CA TYR A 149 16.69 -15.02 -9.85
C TYR A 149 16.26 -16.25 -9.02
N SER A 150 15.16 -16.92 -9.37
CA SER A 150 14.61 -18.01 -8.53
C SER A 150 15.62 -19.12 -8.27
N LYS A 151 16.45 -19.48 -9.26
CA LYS A 151 17.51 -20.49 -9.09
C LYS A 151 18.62 -20.05 -8.13
N GLU A 152 19.02 -18.78 -8.20
CA GLU A 152 20.07 -18.23 -7.33
C GLU A 152 19.58 -18.09 -5.90
N ILE A 153 18.33 -17.66 -5.72
CA ILE A 153 17.66 -17.60 -4.41
C ILE A 153 17.53 -18.99 -3.81
N GLU A 154 17.15 -19.99 -4.59
CA GLU A 154 17.06 -21.38 -4.11
C GLU A 154 18.43 -21.92 -3.68
N THR A 155 19.48 -21.61 -4.46
CA THR A 155 20.86 -21.96 -4.09
C THR A 155 21.30 -21.28 -2.79
N LEU A 156 20.92 -20.02 -2.57
CA LEU A 156 21.20 -19.31 -1.31
C LEU A 156 20.42 -19.91 -0.14
N ARG A 157 19.13 -20.27 -0.32
CA ARG A 157 18.31 -20.94 0.70
C ARG A 157 18.97 -22.25 1.15
N GLN A 158 19.42 -23.07 0.21
CA GLN A 158 20.11 -24.33 0.52
C GLN A 158 21.41 -24.11 1.31
N LYS A 159 22.22 -23.10 0.94
CA LYS A 159 23.45 -22.75 1.66
C LYS A 159 23.18 -22.26 3.09
N ILE A 160 22.14 -21.46 3.29
CA ILE A 160 21.72 -20.99 4.63
C ILE A 160 21.26 -22.18 5.47
N CYS A 161 20.46 -23.09 4.92
CA CYS A 161 20.02 -24.29 5.64
C CYS A 161 21.18 -25.19 6.08
N GLN A 162 22.19 -25.36 5.23
CA GLN A 162 23.39 -26.15 5.55
C GLN A 162 24.20 -25.52 6.68
N LEU A 163 24.29 -24.18 6.75
CA LEU A 163 25.01 -23.49 7.83
C LEU A 163 24.31 -23.57 9.19
N ASN A 164 22.99 -23.80 9.21
CA ASN A 164 22.20 -23.90 10.44
C ASN A 164 22.07 -25.35 10.95
N GLN A 165 22.64 -26.34 10.24
CA GLN A 165 22.57 -27.76 10.59
C GLN A 165 23.86 -28.32 11.22
N ASP A 166 24.96 -27.56 11.14
CA ASP A 166 26.19 -27.83 11.90
C ASP A 166 26.06 -27.22 13.29
#